data_AF-U1NN68-F1
#
_entry.id   AF-U1NN68-F1
#
_cell.length_a   1.000
_cell.length_b   1.000
_cell.length_c   1.000
_cell.angle_alpha   90.00
_cell.angle_beta   90.00
_cell.angle_gamma   90.00
#
_symmetry.space_group_name_H-M   'P 1'
#
loop_
_entity.id
_entity.type
_entity.pdbx_description
1 polymer ?
#
loop_
_entity_poly.entity_id
_entity_poly.type
_entity_poly.pdbx_seq_one_letter_code
_entity_poly.pdbx_strand_id
1 'polypeptide(L)'
;MAAEISDRVREIAETQGLSESEVFERALERGVEDLWEDIVLGQYLDGKLDREDAIDRVGRSKVERAEREREIVEEDVDWGLNA
;
A
#
# COMPACT_ATOMS: atom_id res chain seq x y z
N MET A 1 1.97 -18.30 -14.68
CA MET A 1 2.14 -16.94 -14.14
C MET A 1 1.69 -15.87 -15.13
N ALA A 2 2.36 -15.64 -16.28
CA ALA A 2 1.92 -14.61 -17.23
C ALA A 2 0.53 -14.89 -17.86
N ALA A 3 0.26 -16.15 -18.25
CA ALA A 3 -1.06 -16.56 -18.76
C ALA A 3 -2.19 -16.29 -17.74
N GLU A 4 -1.91 -16.48 -16.46
CA GLU A 4 -2.88 -16.27 -15.38
C GLU A 4 -3.16 -14.79 -15.10
N ILE A 5 -2.16 -13.93 -15.27
CA ILE A 5 -2.33 -12.47 -15.18
C ILE A 5 -3.13 -11.96 -16.37
N SER A 6 -2.81 -12.41 -17.58
CA SER A 6 -3.57 -12.06 -18.78
C SER A 6 -5.03 -12.49 -18.70
N ASP A 7 -5.32 -13.68 -18.17
CA ASP A 7 -6.70 -14.15 -17.99
C ASP A 7 -7.48 -13.29 -16.98
N ARG A 8 -6.86 -12.90 -15.86
CA ARG A 8 -7.49 -11.99 -14.88
C ARG A 8 -7.73 -10.60 -15.47
N VAL A 9 -6.79 -10.08 -16.26
CA VAL A 9 -6.95 -8.78 -16.93
C VAL A 9 -8.12 -8.82 -17.92
N ARG A 10 -8.23 -9.90 -18.72
CA ARG A 10 -9.36 -10.10 -19.62
C ARG A 10 -10.69 -10.13 -18.88
N GLU A 11 -10.79 -10.89 -17.79
CA GLU A 11 -12.01 -10.99 -16.98
C GLU A 11 -12.43 -9.65 -16.37
N ILE A 12 -11.46 -8.86 -15.88
CA ILE A 12 -11.71 -7.50 -15.38
C ILE A 12 -12.18 -6.57 -16.51
N ALA A 13 -11.53 -6.63 -17.67
CA ALA A 13 -11.86 -5.81 -18.83
C ALA A 13 -13.29 -6.09 -19.30
N GLU A 14 -13.67 -7.36 -19.44
CA GLU A 14 -15.01 -7.79 -19.81
C GLU A 14 -16.07 -7.34 -18.78
N THR A 15 -15.78 -7.53 -17.49
CA THR A 15 -16.72 -7.20 -16.41
C THR A 15 -16.96 -5.69 -16.29
N GLN A 16 -15.92 -4.87 -16.49
CA GLN A 16 -16.01 -3.41 -16.35
C GLN A 16 -16.28 -2.68 -17.67
N GLY A 17 -16.35 -3.39 -18.80
CA GLY A 17 -16.52 -2.78 -20.11
C GLY A 17 -15.34 -1.90 -20.53
N LEU A 18 -14.12 -2.27 -20.12
CA LEU A 18 -12.88 -1.56 -20.41
C LEU A 18 -12.06 -2.34 -21.43
N SER A 19 -11.07 -1.70 -22.04
CA SER A 19 -10.02 -2.41 -22.76
C SER A 19 -9.02 -3.05 -21.79
N GLU A 20 -8.39 -4.18 -22.19
CA GLU A 20 -7.30 -4.78 -21.41
C GLU A 20 -6.16 -3.78 -21.15
N SER A 21 -5.87 -2.89 -22.10
CA SER A 21 -4.87 -1.82 -21.95
C SER A 21 -5.21 -0.82 -20.84
N GLU A 22 -6.46 -0.39 -20.73
CA GLU A 22 -6.91 0.48 -19.64
C GLU A 22 -6.83 -0.23 -18.27
N VAL A 23 -7.12 -1.54 -18.24
CA VAL A 23 -6.97 -2.33 -17.01
C VAL A 23 -5.50 -2.40 -16.61
N PHE A 24 -4.59 -2.65 -17.56
CA PHE A 24 -3.15 -2.65 -17.29
C PHE A 24 -2.65 -1.28 -16.81
N GLU A 25 -3.06 -0.19 -17.44
CA GLU A 25 -2.67 1.16 -17.04
C GLU A 25 -3.10 1.46 -15.60
N ARG A 26 -4.37 1.19 -15.26
CA ARG A 26 -4.88 1.39 -13.90
C ARG A 26 -4.19 0.50 -12.88
N ALA A 27 -3.90 -0.75 -13.24
CA ALA A 27 -3.19 -1.68 -12.35
C ALA A 27 -1.76 -1.21 -12.11
N LEU A 28 -1.07 -0.70 -13.14
CA LEU A 28 0.27 -0.16 -13.02
C LEU A 28 0.27 1.11 -12.17
N GLU A 29 -0.63 2.06 -12.44
CA GLU A 29 -0.76 3.30 -11.68
C GLU A 29 -0.96 3.03 -10.19
N ARG A 30 -1.95 2.18 -9.85
CA ARG A 30 -2.20 1.78 -8.46
C ARG A 30 -1.03 1.04 -7.85
N GLY A 31 -0.43 0.10 -8.57
CA GLY A 31 0.73 -0.64 -8.07
C GLY A 31 1.92 0.26 -7.77
N VAL A 32 2.17 1.28 -8.60
CA VAL A 32 3.23 2.27 -8.33
C VAL A 32 2.87 3.15 -7.13
N GLU A 33 1.61 3.57 -7.00
CA GLU A 33 1.15 4.33 -5.84
C GLU A 33 1.31 3.55 -4.53
N ASP A 34 0.90 2.27 -4.51
CA ASP A 34 1.02 1.38 -3.36
C ASP A 34 2.49 1.20 -2.97
N LEU A 35 3.37 0.91 -3.94
CA LEU A 35 4.81 0.77 -3.70
C LEU A 35 5.44 2.06 -3.17
N TRP A 36 4.99 3.22 -3.64
CA TRP A 36 5.46 4.52 -3.16
C TRP A 36 5.02 4.78 -1.72
N GLU A 37 3.77 4.45 -1.39
CA GLU A 37 3.24 4.52 -0.02
C GLU A 37 4.08 3.69 0.95
N ASP A 38 4.36 2.43 0.60
CA ASP A 38 5.16 1.52 1.43
C ASP A 38 6.56 2.09 1.72
N ILE A 39 7.22 2.67 0.71
CA ILE A 39 8.55 3.26 0.85
C ILE A 39 8.51 4.46 1.80
N VAL A 40 7.54 5.35 1.64
CA VAL A 40 7.42 6.58 2.45
C VAL A 40 7.08 6.24 3.90
N LEU A 41 6.08 5.37 4.11
CA LEU A 41 5.67 4.96 5.45
C LEU A 41 6.76 4.15 6.14
N GLY A 42 7.48 3.27 5.43
CA GLY A 42 8.63 2.56 5.97
C GLY A 42 9.74 3.51 6.44
N GLN A 43 10.08 4.53 5.64
CA GLN A 43 11.03 5.56 6.06
C GLN A 43 10.56 6.35 7.28
N TYR A 44 9.26 6.67 7.35
CA TYR A 44 8.68 7.36 8.49
C TYR A 44 8.76 6.51 9.77
N LEU A 45 8.31 5.25 9.72
CA LEU A 45 8.33 4.35 10.87
C LEU A 45 9.76 4.02 11.34
N ASP A 46 10.72 3.97 10.42
CA ASP A 46 12.15 3.82 10.72
C ASP A 46 12.79 5.10 11.30
N GLY A 47 12.05 6.21 11.41
CA GLY A 47 12.56 7.51 11.87
C GLY A 47 13.51 8.21 10.88
N LYS A 48 13.52 7.80 9.62
CA LYS A 48 14.34 8.38 8.53
C LYS A 48 13.63 9.53 7.81
N LEU A 49 12.34 9.70 8.05
CA LEU A 49 11.51 10.75 7.48
C LEU A 49 10.67 11.38 8.59
N ASP A 50 10.58 12.70 8.61
CA ASP A 50 9.74 13.40 9.58
C ASP A 50 8.25 13.22 9.27
N ARG A 51 7.43 13.34 10.32
CA ARG A 51 5.97 13.14 10.19
C ARG A 51 5.34 14.10 9.20
N GLU A 52 5.73 15.37 9.22
CA GLU A 52 5.19 16.40 8.31
C GLU A 52 5.54 16.08 6.85
N ASP A 53 6.79 15.71 6.58
CA ASP A 53 7.22 15.29 5.24
C ASP A 53 6.52 14.01 4.75
N ALA A 54 6.24 13.06 5.65
CA ALA A 54 5.46 11.86 5.31
C ALA A 54 4.02 12.24 4.96
N ILE A 55 3.41 13.14 5.74
CA ILE A 55 2.05 13.65 5.47
C ILE A 55 1.98 14.37 4.14
N ASP A 56 2.99 15.16 3.78
CA ASP A 56 3.02 15.87 2.51
C ASP A 56 3.13 14.91 1.31
N ARG A 57 3.80 13.77 1.47
CA ARG A 57 4.02 12.79 0.39
C ARG A 57 2.88 11.81 0.18
N VAL A 58 2.26 11.32 1.26
CA VAL A 58 1.22 10.28 1.19
C VAL A 58 -0.12 10.70 1.83
N GLY A 59 -0.16 11.83 2.50
CA GLY A 59 -1.37 12.33 3.14
C GLY A 59 -1.53 11.85 4.58
N ARG A 60 -2.20 12.68 5.36
CA ARG A 60 -2.38 12.51 6.81
C ARG A 60 -3.03 11.19 7.21
N SER A 61 -4.08 10.79 6.49
CA SER A 61 -4.84 9.58 6.83
C SER A 61 -3.99 8.31 6.75
N LYS A 62 -3.07 8.23 5.77
CA LYS A 62 -2.19 7.08 5.59
C LYS A 62 -1.14 7.01 6.70
N VAL A 63 -0.56 8.15 7.08
CA VAL A 63 0.37 8.25 8.22
C VAL A 63 -0.30 7.87 9.53
N GLU A 64 -1.48 8.42 9.83
CA GLU A 64 -2.20 8.10 11.07
C GLU A 64 -2.64 6.62 11.14
N ARG A 65 -2.91 5.99 9.98
CA ARG A 65 -3.16 4.55 9.93
C ARG A 65 -1.91 3.76 10.31
N ALA A 66 -0.77 4.07 9.70
CA ALA A 66 0.49 3.38 9.99
C ALA A 66 0.91 3.55 11.47
N GLU A 67 0.67 4.72 12.07
CA GLU A 67 0.92 4.96 13.49
C GLU A 67 0.10 4.02 14.39
N ARG A 68 -1.21 3.87 14.10
CA ARG A 68 -2.09 2.96 14.84
C ARG A 68 -1.70 1.50 14.64
N GLU A 69 -1.36 1.11 13.42
CA GLU A 69 -0.92 -0.26 13.12
C GLU A 69 0.37 -0.60 13.89
N ARG A 70 1.33 0.34 13.97
CA ARG A 70 2.53 0.16 14.80
C ARG A 70 2.19 -0.04 16.27
N GLU A 71 1.30 0.79 16.84
CA GLU A 71 0.89 0.70 18.25
C GLU A 71 0.28 -0.67 18.58
N ILE A 72 -0.59 -1.20 17.72
CA ILE A 72 -1.20 -2.53 17.88
C ILE A 72 -0.13 -3.63 17.86
N VAL A 73 0.82 -3.56 16.92
CA VAL A 73 1.91 -4.54 16.84
C VAL A 73 2.83 -4.46 18.07
N GLU A 74 3.11 -3.26 18.57
CA GLU A 74 3.90 -3.06 19.80
C GLU A 74 3.18 -3.64 21.03
N GLU A 75 1.85 -3.47 21.13
CA GLU A 75 1.03 -4.08 22.18
C GLU A 75 1.07 -5.61 22.13
N ASP A 76 0.93 -6.20 20.94
CA ASP A 76 1.01 -7.66 20.75
C ASP A 76 2.40 -8.21 21.13
N VAL A 77 3.46 -7.49 20.78
CA VAL A 77 4.84 -7.87 21.15
C VAL A 77 5.05 -7.77 22.65
N ASP A 78 4.61 -6.69 23.30
CA ASP A 78 4.71 -6.52 24.75
C ASP A 78 3.95 -7.63 25.49
N TRP A 79 2.74 -7.95 25.04
CA TRP A 79 1.96 -9.08 25.56
C TRP A 79 2.75 -10.39 25.45
N GLY A 80 3.34 -10.67 24.30
CA GLY A 80 4.13 -11.89 24.08
C GLY A 80 5.44 -11.97 24.90
N LEU A 81 6.02 -10.82 25.27
CA LEU A 81 7.24 -10.76 26.10
C LEU A 81 6.94 -10.83 27.60
N ASN A 82 5.74 -10.46 28.02
CA ASN A 82 5.33 -10.40 29.44
C ASN A 82 4.36 -11.52 29.85
N ALA A 83 4.03 -12.46 28.97
CA ALA A 83 3.21 -13.66 29.23
C ALA A 83 4.04 -14.84 29.77
#